data_AF-A0A849SD87-F1
#
_entry.id   AF-A0A849SD87-F1
#
_cell.length_a   1.000
_cell.length_b   1.000
_cell.length_c   1.000
_cell.angle_alpha   90.00
_cell.angle_beta   90.00
_cell.angle_gamma   90.00
#
_symmetry.space_group_name_H-M   'P 1'
#
loop_
_entity.id
_entity.type
_entity.pdbx_description
1 polymer ?
#
loop_
_entity_poly.entity_id
_entity_poly.type
_entity_poly.pdbx_seq_one_letter_code
_entity_poly.pdbx_strand_id
1 'polypeptide(L)'
;MVMSVKESNMRNLTKTLAVMSLLAPVSGYSLGIGDIKLHSALNQNLDAEIALVLSAGESPSDIKVSLAPLDKFSEAGVPWATFLSKIKFTTVSSTNKSVVVRLTSRDAVKEPFLDFLLEVKWPKGSLYREFTVLLDPPAAYQPATIPVFTPTTESAQAEQRQITANRTTNAVPQTALSDATEYGPTKRNDTLWRVAERAKQTGFSVEQMMVAMYEANPDAFYQQNVHALLAGKTLK
;
A
#
# COMPACT_ATOMS: atom_id res chain seq x y z
N MET A 1 39.50 -89.40 46.99
CA MET A 1 38.92 -88.15 47.53
C MET A 1 38.63 -87.25 46.33
N VAL A 2 37.42 -87.32 45.77
CA VAL A 2 36.30 -86.38 45.99
C VAL A 2 36.38 -85.16 45.04
N MET A 3 35.38 -85.12 44.14
CA MET A 3 34.65 -83.96 43.58
C MET A 3 35.06 -83.25 42.28
N SER A 4 34.22 -83.53 41.28
CA SER A 4 33.55 -82.64 40.31
C SER A 4 33.37 -81.15 40.63
N VAL A 5 33.52 -80.37 39.54
CA VAL A 5 32.67 -79.26 39.01
C VAL A 5 32.55 -77.97 39.84
N LYS A 6 32.92 -76.84 39.20
CA LYS A 6 32.02 -75.68 39.05
C LYS A 6 32.42 -74.74 37.92
N GLU A 7 31.55 -74.59 36.92
CA GLU A 7 31.51 -73.43 36.02
C GLU A 7 31.15 -72.15 36.80
N SER A 8 31.75 -71.02 36.42
CA SER A 8 31.11 -69.71 36.62
C SER A 8 31.35 -68.83 35.40
N ASN A 9 30.29 -68.70 34.61
CA ASN A 9 30.17 -67.77 33.51
C ASN A 9 29.85 -66.36 34.05
N MET A 10 30.29 -65.33 33.32
CA MET A 10 29.89 -63.91 33.36
C MET A 10 30.38 -62.98 34.49
N ARG A 11 31.04 -61.89 34.05
CA ARG A 11 30.75 -60.46 34.37
C ARG A 11 31.98 -59.63 34.79
N ASN A 12 32.82 -59.26 33.82
CA ASN A 12 33.76 -58.14 33.96
C ASN A 12 33.29 -56.95 33.10
N LEU A 13 32.28 -56.27 33.64
CA LEU A 13 31.74 -54.99 33.20
C LEU A 13 32.68 -53.88 33.69
N THR A 14 33.70 -53.50 32.92
CA THR A 14 34.44 -52.23 33.13
C THR A 14 35.38 -51.91 31.97
N LYS A 15 34.85 -51.25 30.95
CA LYS A 15 35.63 -50.37 30.06
C LYS A 15 34.85 -49.08 29.89
N THR A 16 34.84 -48.26 30.94
CA THR A 16 34.33 -46.90 30.91
C THR A 16 35.30 -46.07 30.07
N LEU A 17 35.03 -45.94 28.77
CA LEU A 17 35.74 -45.03 27.91
C LEU A 17 35.20 -43.62 28.18
N ALA A 18 35.85 -42.88 29.08
CA ALA A 18 35.59 -41.47 29.31
C ALA A 18 36.09 -40.67 28.10
N VAL A 19 35.24 -40.51 27.08
CA VAL A 19 35.47 -39.56 25.99
C VAL A 19 35.16 -38.17 26.54
N MET A 20 36.19 -37.48 27.02
CA MET A 20 36.17 -36.04 27.30
C MET A 20 35.98 -35.32 25.96
N SER A 21 34.72 -35.08 25.60
CA SER A 21 34.36 -34.22 24.48
C SER A 21 34.75 -32.79 24.84
N LEU A 22 35.91 -32.33 24.35
CA LEU A 22 36.26 -30.92 24.36
C LEU A 22 35.22 -30.18 23.48
N LEU A 23 34.17 -29.65 24.10
CA LEU A 23 33.36 -28.61 23.48
C LEU A 23 34.21 -27.34 23.51
N ALA A 24 35.05 -27.14 22.49
CA ALA A 24 35.55 -25.81 22.22
C ALA A 24 34.33 -24.90 21.94
N PRO A 25 34.21 -23.74 22.60
CA PRO A 25 33.16 -22.79 22.26
C PRO A 25 33.37 -22.37 20.81
N VAL A 26 32.45 -22.79 19.94
CA VAL A 26 32.37 -22.25 18.59
C VAL A 26 31.94 -20.80 18.77
N SER A 27 32.88 -19.87 18.68
CA SER A 27 32.59 -18.44 18.59
C SER A 27 31.74 -18.23 17.35
N GLY A 28 30.42 -18.17 17.55
CA GLY A 28 29.46 -17.90 16.50
C GLY A 28 29.57 -16.45 16.08
N TYR A 29 30.06 -16.20 14.87
CA TYR A 29 29.92 -14.91 14.21
C TYR A 29 28.45 -14.76 13.80
N SER A 30 27.67 -14.06 14.62
CA SER A 30 26.26 -13.81 14.33
C SER A 30 26.11 -12.57 13.47
N LEU A 31 25.31 -12.67 12.41
CA LEU A 31 24.76 -11.51 11.73
C LEU A 31 23.36 -11.24 12.29
N GLY A 32 23.17 -10.07 12.88
CA GLY A 32 21.89 -9.62 13.40
C GLY A 32 21.14 -8.79 12.36
N ILE A 33 19.83 -8.99 12.28
CA ILE A 33 18.89 -8.11 11.57
C ILE A 33 18.14 -7.31 12.63
N GLY A 34 18.29 -5.99 12.59
CA GLY A 34 17.61 -5.06 13.48
C GLY A 34 16.24 -4.65 12.97
N ASP A 35 15.68 -3.62 13.60
CA ASP A 35 14.36 -3.09 13.26
C ASP A 35 14.36 -2.33 11.93
N ILE A 36 13.19 -2.26 11.32
CA ILE A 36 12.91 -1.43 10.15
C ILE A 36 12.50 -0.03 10.59
N LYS A 37 13.05 0.99 9.93
CA LYS A 37 12.65 2.39 10.04
C LYS A 37 12.02 2.82 8.73
N LEU A 38 10.77 3.25 8.79
CA LEU A 38 10.03 3.74 7.63
C LEU A 38 10.17 5.26 7.53
N HIS A 39 10.44 5.76 6.34
CA HIS A 39 10.58 7.19 6.03
C HIS A 39 9.52 7.69 5.04
N SER A 40 8.68 6.81 4.50
CA SER A 40 7.64 7.10 3.52
C SER A 40 6.23 6.81 4.06
N ALA A 41 5.23 7.54 3.59
CA ALA A 41 3.82 7.30 3.93
C ALA A 41 3.06 6.57 2.80
N LEU A 42 1.79 6.25 3.03
CA LEU A 42 0.89 5.70 2.03
C LEU A 42 0.75 6.64 0.82
N ASN A 43 0.64 6.06 -0.38
CA ASN A 43 0.64 6.76 -1.68
C ASN A 43 1.95 7.50 -2.02
N GLN A 44 3.06 7.14 -1.39
CA GLN A 44 4.39 7.63 -1.73
C GLN A 44 5.31 6.49 -2.16
N ASN A 45 6.43 6.83 -2.79
CA ASN A 45 7.50 5.89 -3.04
C ASN A 45 8.03 5.37 -1.71
N LEU A 46 8.22 4.06 -1.62
CA LEU A 46 8.78 3.41 -0.44
C LEU A 46 10.20 3.94 -0.20
N ASP A 47 10.47 4.36 1.03
CA ASP A 47 11.81 4.59 1.54
C ASP A 47 11.87 4.08 2.98
N ALA A 48 12.67 3.05 3.21
CA ALA A 48 12.84 2.44 4.51
C ALA A 48 14.27 1.91 4.69
N GLU A 49 14.69 1.79 5.94
CA GLU A 49 16.02 1.34 6.31
C GLU A 49 15.95 0.19 7.32
N ILE A 50 16.78 -0.83 7.15
CA ILE A 50 16.94 -1.94 8.10
C ILE A 50 18.40 -1.99 8.52
N ALA A 51 18.64 -1.90 9.83
CA ALA A 51 19.99 -2.00 10.37
C ALA A 51 20.44 -3.47 10.44
N LEU A 52 21.67 -3.75 10.00
CA LEU A 52 22.34 -5.03 10.17
C LEU A 52 23.50 -4.87 11.15
N VAL A 53 23.61 -5.84 12.07
CA VAL A 53 24.64 -5.89 13.11
C VAL A 53 25.62 -7.00 12.78
N LEU A 54 26.85 -6.64 12.45
CA LEU A 54 27.91 -7.58 12.10
C LEU A 54 28.75 -7.93 13.33
N SER A 55 29.13 -9.21 13.45
CA SER A 55 30.13 -9.65 14.42
C SER A 55 31.55 -9.29 13.95
N ALA A 56 32.50 -9.28 14.90
CA ALA A 56 33.90 -8.97 14.61
C ALA A 56 34.49 -9.95 13.57
N GLY A 57 34.88 -9.47 12.39
CA GLY A 57 35.48 -10.30 11.33
C GLY A 57 34.61 -10.55 10.10
N GLU A 58 33.34 -10.13 10.12
CA GLU A 58 32.48 -10.15 8.92
C GLU A 58 32.70 -8.89 8.07
N SER A 59 32.84 -9.07 6.75
CA SER A 59 32.99 -7.96 5.81
C SER A 59 31.63 -7.54 5.25
N PRO A 60 31.30 -6.23 5.21
CA PRO A 60 30.09 -5.73 4.56
C PRO A 60 29.95 -6.16 3.10
N SER A 61 31.06 -6.39 2.39
CA SER A 61 31.07 -6.76 0.97
C SER A 61 30.59 -8.18 0.70
N ASP A 62 30.67 -9.06 1.70
CA ASP A 62 30.27 -10.46 1.55
C ASP A 62 28.77 -10.67 1.87
N ILE A 63 28.10 -9.62 2.34
CA ILE A 63 26.68 -9.66 2.71
C ILE A 63 25.84 -9.37 1.48
N LYS A 64 24.98 -10.32 1.12
CA LYS A 64 23.97 -10.17 0.07
C LYS A 64 22.60 -10.10 0.72
N VAL A 65 21.85 -9.07 0.36
CA VAL A 65 20.49 -8.86 0.86
C VAL A 65 19.52 -8.91 -0.30
N SER A 66 18.47 -9.70 -0.14
CA SER A 66 17.42 -9.85 -1.13
C SER A 66 16.09 -10.17 -0.46
N LEU A 67 15.02 -10.06 -1.22
CA LEU A 67 13.74 -10.63 -0.84
C LEU A 67 13.85 -12.16 -0.87
N ALA A 68 13.24 -12.84 0.11
CA ALA A 68 13.22 -14.30 0.14
C ALA A 68 12.49 -14.88 -1.10
N PRO A 69 12.85 -16.09 -1.54
CA PRO A 69 12.15 -16.76 -2.63
C PRO A 69 10.70 -17.12 -2.23
N LEU A 70 9.82 -17.25 -3.23
CA LEU A 70 8.38 -17.49 -3.04
C LEU A 70 8.07 -18.74 -2.20
N ASP A 71 8.90 -19.79 -2.31
CA ASP A 71 8.75 -21.01 -1.50
C ASP A 71 8.88 -20.73 -0.01
N LYS A 72 9.77 -19.80 0.37
CA LYS A 72 9.96 -19.40 1.77
C LYS A 72 8.83 -18.53 2.31
N PHE A 73 8.21 -17.71 1.46
CA PHE A 73 6.97 -17.01 1.82
C PHE A 73 5.84 -18.00 2.11
N SER A 74 5.70 -19.04 1.27
CA SER A 74 4.68 -20.07 1.43
C SER A 74 4.90 -20.90 2.70
N GLU A 75 6.15 -21.26 3.01
CA GLU A 75 6.54 -21.96 4.24
C GLU A 75 6.27 -21.11 5.50
N ALA A 76 6.53 -19.80 5.43
CA ALA A 76 6.28 -18.86 6.52
C ALA A 76 4.81 -18.46 6.66
N GLY A 77 3.93 -18.85 5.73
CA GLY A 77 2.53 -18.43 5.71
C GLY A 77 2.34 -16.94 5.41
N VAL A 78 3.35 -16.27 4.85
CA VAL A 78 3.32 -14.84 4.52
C VAL A 78 2.82 -14.67 3.08
N PRO A 79 1.72 -13.93 2.85
CA PRO A 79 1.22 -13.68 1.50
C PRO A 79 2.22 -12.89 0.65
N TRP A 80 2.35 -13.24 -0.63
CA TRP A 80 3.18 -12.48 -1.56
C TRP A 80 2.42 -11.25 -2.09
N ALA A 81 2.79 -10.06 -1.63
CA ALA A 81 2.29 -8.81 -2.20
C ALA A 81 2.99 -8.51 -3.54
N THR A 82 2.22 -8.19 -4.58
CA THR A 82 2.76 -7.87 -5.92
C THR A 82 3.70 -6.68 -5.89
N PHE A 83 3.48 -5.74 -4.96
CA PHE A 83 4.31 -4.57 -4.78
C PHE A 83 5.76 -4.91 -4.40
N LEU A 84 6.01 -6.04 -3.73
CA LEU A 84 7.36 -6.43 -3.29
C LEU A 84 8.33 -6.59 -4.46
N SER A 85 7.84 -7.01 -5.63
CA SER A 85 8.63 -7.13 -6.86
C SER A 85 9.18 -5.78 -7.37
N LYS A 86 8.63 -4.66 -6.89
CA LYS A 86 8.99 -3.29 -7.28
C LYS A 86 9.99 -2.65 -6.32
N ILE A 87 10.32 -3.33 -5.21
CA ILE A 87 11.23 -2.84 -4.18
C ILE A 87 12.66 -3.22 -4.54
N LYS A 88 13.57 -2.25 -4.42
CA LYS A 88 15.00 -2.43 -4.55
C LYS A 88 15.65 -2.41 -3.18
N PHE A 89 16.49 -3.41 -2.92
CA PHE A 89 17.30 -3.54 -1.72
C PHE A 89 18.73 -3.14 -2.05
N THR A 90 19.24 -2.12 -1.38
CA THR A 90 20.64 -1.68 -1.52
C THR A 90 21.33 -1.68 -0.17
N THR A 91 22.54 -2.20 -0.15
CA THR A 91 23.35 -2.28 1.07
C THR A 91 24.33 -1.12 1.12
N VAL A 92 24.27 -0.32 2.19
CA VAL A 92 25.15 0.83 2.41
C VAL A 92 25.97 0.59 3.68
N SER A 93 27.28 0.70 3.57
CA SER A 93 28.17 0.59 4.74
C SER A 93 28.21 1.91 5.48
N SER A 94 27.88 1.91 6.77
CA SER A 94 27.99 3.08 7.64
C SER A 94 29.34 3.09 8.36
N THR A 95 29.77 4.26 8.83
CA THR A 95 31.08 4.52 9.45
C THR A 95 31.38 3.70 10.72
N ASN A 96 30.36 3.07 11.33
CA ASN A 96 30.46 2.36 12.60
C ASN A 96 30.43 0.81 12.49
N LYS A 97 30.82 0.22 11.35
CA LYS A 97 30.64 -1.23 11.06
C LYS A 97 29.18 -1.71 11.09
N SER A 98 28.24 -0.78 11.12
CA SER A 98 26.82 -1.04 10.92
C SER A 98 26.55 -1.00 9.42
N VAL A 99 25.88 -2.02 8.91
CA VAL A 99 25.46 -2.07 7.52
C VAL A 99 23.98 -1.74 7.49
N VAL A 100 23.57 -0.83 6.62
CA VAL A 100 22.16 -0.45 6.47
C VAL A 100 21.66 -0.97 5.14
N VAL A 101 20.53 -1.67 5.18
CA VAL A 101 19.80 -2.06 3.98
C VAL A 101 18.75 -1.00 3.73
N ARG A 102 18.85 -0.32 2.58
CA ARG A 102 17.84 0.64 2.14
C ARG A 102 16.88 -0.02 1.17
N LEU A 103 15.60 0.16 1.42
CA LEU A 103 14.49 -0.36 0.64
C LEU A 103 13.87 0.82 -0.09
N THR A 104 13.90 0.80 -1.42
CA THR A 104 13.35 1.90 -2.24
C THR A 104 12.43 1.38 -3.33
N SER A 105 11.35 2.09 -3.65
CA SER A 105 10.49 1.79 -4.80
C SER A 105 10.45 2.94 -5.80
N ARG A 106 10.15 2.59 -7.07
CA ARG A 106 9.87 3.58 -8.12
C ARG A 106 8.40 3.98 -8.18
N ASP A 107 7.52 3.07 -7.80
CA ASP A 107 6.07 3.28 -7.77
C ASP A 107 5.61 3.64 -6.36
N ALA A 108 4.50 4.38 -6.29
CA ALA A 108 3.84 4.69 -5.02
C ALA A 108 3.19 3.45 -4.41
N VAL A 109 3.42 3.22 -3.11
CA VAL A 109 2.81 2.15 -2.32
C VAL A 109 1.34 2.49 -2.09
N LYS A 110 0.44 1.55 -2.38
CA LYS A 110 -1.02 1.75 -2.18
C LYS A 110 -1.57 0.88 -1.06
N GLU A 111 -0.79 -0.09 -0.63
CA GLU A 111 -1.10 -1.03 0.42
C GLU A 111 -0.93 -0.35 1.78
N PRO A 112 -1.90 -0.49 2.71
CA PRO A 112 -1.82 0.12 4.05
C PRO A 112 -0.76 -0.55 4.93
N PHE A 113 -0.37 -1.78 4.59
CA PHE A 113 0.74 -2.47 5.20
C PHE A 113 1.45 -3.35 4.16
N LEU A 114 2.72 -3.64 4.41
CA LEU A 114 3.54 -4.54 3.61
C LEU A 114 4.16 -5.60 4.51
N ASP A 115 3.86 -6.85 4.22
CA ASP A 115 4.51 -8.00 4.83
C ASP A 115 5.54 -8.57 3.87
N PHE A 116 6.77 -8.79 4.36
CA PHE A 116 7.81 -9.38 3.55
C PHE A 116 8.84 -10.16 4.37
N LEU A 117 9.46 -11.13 3.73
CA LEU A 117 10.53 -11.92 4.28
C LEU A 117 11.87 -11.47 3.68
N LEU A 118 12.71 -10.83 4.50
CA LEU A 118 14.05 -10.44 4.13
C LEU A 118 14.98 -11.66 4.21
N GLU A 119 15.75 -11.89 3.15
CA GLU A 119 16.84 -12.86 3.14
C GLU A 119 18.18 -12.12 3.19
N VAL A 120 19.02 -12.50 4.14
CA VAL A 120 20.40 -12.02 4.25
C VAL A 120 21.33 -13.22 4.17
N LYS A 121 22.23 -13.24 3.18
CA LYS A 121 23.21 -14.30 2.94
C LYS A 121 24.62 -13.77 3.18
N TRP A 122 25.44 -14.53 3.88
CA TRP A 122 26.87 -14.24 4.14
C TRP A 122 27.66 -15.55 4.17
N PRO A 123 29.01 -15.53 4.22
CA PRO A 123 29.83 -16.75 4.09
C PRO A 123 29.54 -17.87 5.09
N LYS A 124 28.96 -17.54 6.25
CA LYS A 124 28.66 -18.52 7.31
C LYS A 124 27.21 -19.01 7.30
N GLY A 125 26.35 -18.47 6.44
CA GLY A 125 24.96 -18.92 6.35
C GLY A 125 23.99 -17.90 5.77
N SER A 126 22.71 -18.13 6.04
CA SER A 126 21.62 -17.26 5.63
C SER A 126 20.63 -17.08 6.76
N LEU A 127 20.04 -15.89 6.85
CA LEU A 127 19.01 -15.54 7.83
C LEU A 127 17.79 -15.02 7.10
N TYR A 128 16.63 -15.46 7.55
CA TYR A 128 15.34 -14.97 7.11
C TYR A 128 14.67 -14.20 8.25
N ARG A 129 14.14 -13.03 7.96
CA ARG A 129 13.40 -12.22 8.94
C ARG A 129 12.15 -11.65 8.31
N GLU A 130 11.02 -11.93 8.93
CA GLU A 130 9.74 -11.34 8.56
C GLU A 130 9.65 -9.91 9.08
N PHE A 131 9.08 -9.04 8.25
CA PHE A 131 8.77 -7.67 8.58
C PHE A 131 7.34 -7.36 8.17
N THR A 132 6.63 -6.70 9.07
CA THR A 132 5.36 -6.03 8.79
C THR A 132 5.60 -4.53 8.92
N VAL A 133 5.37 -3.81 7.83
CA VAL A 133 5.51 -2.35 7.77
C VAL A 133 4.13 -1.75 7.62
N LEU A 134 3.76 -0.86 8.53
CA LEU A 134 2.51 -0.11 8.46
C LEU A 134 2.76 1.23 7.78
N LEU A 135 1.98 1.56 6.76
CA LEU A 135 2.06 2.82 6.05
C LEU A 135 0.93 3.74 6.51
N ASP A 136 1.31 4.83 7.18
CA ASP A 136 0.36 5.83 7.62
C ASP A 136 -0.23 6.59 6.42
N PRO A 137 -1.53 6.95 6.45
CA PRO A 137 -2.09 7.87 5.47
C PRO A 137 -1.43 9.26 5.59
N PRO A 138 -1.35 10.03 4.48
CA PRO A 138 -0.88 11.40 4.56
C PRO A 138 -1.79 12.21 5.51
N ALA A 139 -1.18 12.97 6.42
CA ALA A 139 -1.87 13.78 7.42
C ALA A 139 -2.83 14.83 6.83
N ALA A 140 -2.70 15.12 5.53
CA ALA A 140 -3.56 16.03 4.78
C ALA A 140 -4.67 15.28 4.03
N TYR A 141 -5.53 14.56 4.74
CA TYR A 141 -6.93 14.57 4.32
C TYR A 141 -7.46 15.95 4.71
N GLN A 142 -7.26 16.96 3.86
CA GLN A 142 -8.10 18.15 3.92
C GLN A 142 -9.49 17.66 3.47
N PRO A 143 -10.49 17.54 4.36
CA PRO A 143 -11.85 17.56 3.88
C PRO A 143 -11.94 18.83 3.02
N ALA A 144 -12.45 18.71 1.79
CA ALA A 144 -12.70 19.89 0.99
C ALA A 144 -13.51 20.86 1.86
N THR A 145 -12.90 21.96 2.29
CA THR A 145 -13.62 23.02 2.99
C THR A 145 -14.64 23.50 1.99
N ILE A 146 -15.89 23.07 2.13
CA ILE A 146 -17.02 23.68 1.46
C ILE A 146 -16.96 25.16 1.87
N PRO A 147 -16.69 26.10 0.95
CA PRO A 147 -16.73 27.50 1.29
C PRO A 147 -18.15 27.78 1.77
N VAL A 148 -18.28 28.19 3.03
CA VAL A 148 -19.52 28.78 3.52
C VAL A 148 -19.63 30.10 2.78
N PHE A 149 -20.42 30.12 1.70
CA PHE A 149 -20.80 31.35 1.03
C PHE A 149 -21.61 32.18 2.04
N THR A 150 -20.95 33.10 2.74
CA THR A 150 -21.65 34.24 3.33
C THR A 150 -22.18 35.06 2.16
N PRO A 151 -23.49 35.28 2.03
CA PRO A 151 -24.01 36.14 0.98
C PRO A 151 -23.53 37.57 1.23
N THR A 152 -22.44 37.96 0.57
CA THR A 152 -22.11 39.36 0.36
C THR A 152 -23.11 39.85 -0.68
N THR A 153 -24.07 40.66 -0.26
CA THR A 153 -24.90 41.45 -1.16
C THR A 153 -24.01 42.47 -1.84
N GLU A 154 -23.30 42.06 -2.89
CA GLU A 154 -22.52 42.95 -3.74
C GLU A 154 -23.42 43.46 -4.86
N SER A 155 -23.83 44.71 -4.70
CA SER A 155 -24.63 45.48 -5.65
C SER A 155 -24.02 45.40 -7.04
N ALA A 156 -24.81 44.89 -8.00
CA ALA A 156 -24.44 44.83 -9.40
C ALA A 156 -24.16 46.25 -9.95
N GLN A 157 -22.88 46.57 -10.15
CA GLN A 157 -22.46 47.66 -11.01
C GLN A 157 -21.98 47.04 -12.32
N ALA A 158 -22.84 47.14 -13.34
CA ALA A 158 -22.57 46.65 -14.68
C ALA A 158 -21.39 47.41 -15.30
N GLU A 159 -20.26 46.72 -15.46
CA GLU A 159 -19.17 47.20 -16.31
C GLU A 159 -19.19 46.46 -17.64
N GLN A 160 -19.67 47.18 -18.64
CA GLN A 160 -19.88 46.73 -20.00
C GLN A 160 -18.55 46.62 -20.73
N ARG A 161 -17.92 45.44 -20.69
CA ARG A 161 -16.78 45.13 -21.58
C ARG A 161 -17.28 44.65 -22.93
N GLN A 162 -17.14 45.52 -23.93
CA GLN A 162 -17.20 45.18 -25.34
C GLN A 162 -16.13 44.12 -25.64
N ILE A 163 -16.55 42.98 -26.21
CA ILE A 163 -15.65 41.99 -26.78
C ILE A 163 -15.96 41.88 -28.27
N THR A 164 -14.96 42.25 -29.06
CA THR A 164 -14.92 42.22 -30.52
C THR A 164 -15.33 40.85 -31.06
N ALA A 165 -16.34 40.86 -31.93
CA ALA A 165 -16.79 39.69 -32.66
C ALA A 165 -15.78 39.31 -33.75
N ASN A 166 -15.05 38.22 -33.55
CA ASN A 166 -14.50 37.45 -34.67
C ASN A 166 -15.45 36.28 -34.96
N ARG A 167 -16.26 36.46 -36.00
CA ARG A 167 -17.03 35.38 -36.63
C ARG A 167 -16.06 34.48 -37.40
N THR A 168 -16.06 33.20 -37.07
CA THR A 168 -15.85 32.16 -38.08
C THR A 168 -16.98 31.15 -37.94
N THR A 169 -17.72 31.05 -39.03
CA THR A 169 -18.93 30.26 -39.24
C THR A 169 -18.60 28.78 -39.36
N ASN A 170 -19.32 27.94 -38.62
CA ASN A 170 -19.71 26.61 -39.07
C ASN A 170 -21.12 26.32 -38.53
N ALA A 171 -22.13 26.49 -39.39
CA ALA A 171 -23.44 25.83 -39.27
C ALA A 171 -23.23 24.31 -39.48
N VAL A 172 -23.98 23.37 -38.90
CA VAL A 172 -25.41 23.00 -39.10
C VAL A 172 -25.78 21.96 -38.00
N PRO A 173 -27.06 21.54 -37.75
CA PRO A 173 -28.33 22.25 -37.58
C PRO A 173 -28.82 22.23 -36.11
N GLN A 174 -29.35 23.37 -35.68
CA GLN A 174 -30.14 23.50 -34.46
C GLN A 174 -31.50 22.81 -34.64
N THR A 175 -31.72 21.73 -33.88
CA THR A 175 -33.07 21.19 -33.64
C THR A 175 -33.37 21.37 -32.17
N ALA A 176 -34.42 22.15 -31.91
CA ALA A 176 -35.10 22.37 -30.63
C ALA A 176 -34.28 23.03 -29.50
N LEU A 177 -34.44 24.35 -29.43
CA LEU A 177 -34.65 25.04 -28.16
C LEU A 177 -35.73 24.30 -27.35
N SER A 178 -35.35 23.79 -26.21
CA SER A 178 -36.25 23.70 -25.07
C SER A 178 -35.40 23.97 -23.83
N ASP A 179 -35.82 24.99 -23.08
CA ASP A 179 -35.51 25.22 -21.68
C ASP A 179 -35.80 23.95 -20.87
N ALA A 180 -34.97 22.93 -21.01
CA ALA A 180 -35.15 21.66 -20.33
C ALA A 180 -34.47 21.75 -18.95
N THR A 181 -35.08 22.55 -18.07
CA THR A 181 -34.89 22.51 -16.60
C THR A 181 -35.43 21.20 -16.01
N GLU A 182 -35.59 20.16 -16.82
CA GLU A 182 -36.25 18.93 -16.43
C GLU A 182 -35.78 17.76 -17.31
N TYR A 183 -35.19 16.74 -16.69
CA TYR A 183 -34.75 15.48 -17.30
C TYR A 183 -35.64 14.33 -16.83
N GLY A 184 -36.33 13.65 -17.73
CA GLY A 184 -37.03 12.41 -17.38
C GLY A 184 -37.97 11.90 -18.46
N PRO A 185 -38.59 10.72 -18.24
CA PRO A 185 -38.44 9.87 -17.05
C PRO A 185 -37.13 9.07 -17.02
N THR A 186 -36.52 8.94 -15.84
CA THR A 186 -35.31 8.15 -15.60
C THR A 186 -35.53 6.67 -15.90
N LYS A 187 -34.54 5.99 -16.48
CA LYS A 187 -34.60 4.55 -16.75
C LYS A 187 -33.94 3.76 -15.61
N ARG A 188 -34.26 2.47 -15.50
CA ARG A 188 -33.68 1.55 -14.50
C ARG A 188 -32.13 1.52 -14.50
N ASN A 189 -31.51 1.87 -15.62
CA ASN A 189 -30.04 1.89 -15.79
C ASN A 189 -29.46 3.31 -15.89
N ASP A 190 -30.23 4.35 -15.55
CA ASP A 190 -29.68 5.70 -15.45
C ASP A 190 -29.03 5.91 -14.07
N THR A 191 -27.95 6.69 -14.07
CA THR A 191 -27.26 7.13 -12.85
C THR A 191 -27.27 8.65 -12.84
N LEU A 192 -27.26 9.25 -11.63
CA LEU A 192 -27.26 10.71 -11.51
C LEU A 192 -26.13 11.36 -12.30
N TRP A 193 -24.94 10.74 -12.32
CA TRP A 193 -23.81 11.18 -13.14
C TRP A 193 -24.15 11.29 -14.64
N ARG A 194 -24.68 10.21 -15.23
CA ARG A 194 -25.03 10.18 -16.66
C ARG A 194 -26.15 11.14 -17.00
N VAL A 195 -27.05 11.38 -16.06
CA VAL A 195 -28.14 12.35 -16.22
C VAL A 195 -27.60 13.79 -16.16
N ALA A 196 -26.80 14.10 -15.15
CA ALA A 196 -26.16 15.41 -14.98
C ALA A 196 -25.22 15.74 -16.14
N GLU A 197 -24.49 14.75 -16.67
CA GLU A 197 -23.61 14.93 -17.82
C GLU A 197 -24.39 15.25 -19.10
N ARG A 198 -25.59 14.68 -19.26
CA ARG A 198 -26.49 14.99 -20.40
C ARG A 198 -27.21 16.33 -20.24
N ALA A 199 -27.55 16.70 -19.02
CA ALA A 199 -28.23 17.95 -18.69
C ALA A 199 -27.26 19.09 -18.36
N LYS A 200 -25.97 18.91 -18.63
CA LYS A 200 -24.92 19.90 -18.34
C LYS A 200 -25.18 21.20 -19.10
N GLN A 201 -25.24 22.31 -18.35
CA GLN A 201 -25.27 23.66 -18.91
C GLN A 201 -23.85 24.23 -19.03
N THR A 202 -23.63 25.11 -20.02
CA THR A 202 -22.34 25.78 -20.22
C THR A 202 -22.00 26.65 -19.01
N GLY A 203 -20.91 26.32 -18.30
CA GLY A 203 -20.42 27.08 -17.15
C GLY A 203 -20.46 26.34 -15.81
N PHE A 204 -21.13 25.18 -15.72
CA PHE A 204 -21.20 24.37 -14.49
C PHE A 204 -20.45 23.04 -14.63
N SER A 205 -19.86 22.56 -13.53
CA SER A 205 -19.25 21.23 -13.47
C SER A 205 -20.33 20.14 -13.38
N VAL A 206 -20.00 18.90 -13.79
CA VAL A 206 -20.94 17.77 -13.72
C VAL A 206 -21.31 17.50 -12.25
N GLU A 207 -20.35 17.65 -11.36
CA GLU A 207 -20.51 17.49 -9.91
C GLU A 207 -21.46 18.53 -9.33
N GLN A 208 -21.34 19.80 -9.74
CA GLN A 208 -22.25 20.87 -9.33
C GLN A 208 -23.69 20.58 -9.79
N MET A 209 -23.84 20.07 -11.03
CA MET A 209 -25.15 19.70 -11.55
C MET A 209 -25.75 18.49 -10.81
N MET A 210 -24.94 17.48 -10.47
CA MET A 210 -25.39 16.34 -9.68
C MET A 210 -25.91 16.77 -8.30
N VAL A 211 -25.17 17.62 -7.60
CA VAL A 211 -25.59 18.11 -6.27
C VAL A 211 -26.90 18.89 -6.38
N ALA A 212 -26.99 19.80 -7.35
CA ALA A 212 -28.22 20.57 -7.59
C ALA A 212 -29.42 19.66 -7.89
N MET A 213 -29.25 18.65 -8.76
CA MET A 213 -30.30 17.67 -9.07
C MET A 213 -30.67 16.78 -7.88
N TYR A 214 -29.71 16.43 -7.02
CA TYR A 214 -29.98 15.64 -5.82
C TYR A 214 -30.79 16.44 -4.80
N GLU A 215 -30.40 17.69 -4.56
CA GLU A 215 -31.09 18.60 -3.62
C GLU A 215 -32.49 18.99 -4.10
N ALA A 216 -32.68 19.18 -5.41
CA ALA A 216 -33.97 19.51 -5.98
C ALA A 216 -34.95 18.32 -6.00
N ASN A 217 -34.45 17.08 -5.98
CA ASN A 217 -35.26 15.87 -6.18
C ASN A 217 -34.97 14.77 -5.14
N PRO A 218 -35.09 15.02 -3.82
CA PRO A 218 -34.75 14.05 -2.78
C PRO A 218 -35.63 12.78 -2.83
N ASP A 219 -36.84 12.86 -3.37
CA ASP A 219 -37.77 11.73 -3.54
C ASP A 219 -37.43 10.83 -4.74
N ALA A 220 -36.50 11.26 -5.60
CA ALA A 220 -36.00 10.47 -6.71
C ALA A 220 -34.92 9.46 -6.28
N PHE A 221 -34.45 9.52 -5.03
CA PHE A 221 -33.37 8.69 -4.52
C PHE A 221 -33.84 7.78 -3.39
N TYR A 222 -33.55 6.49 -3.52
CA TYR A 222 -33.85 5.53 -2.46
C TYR A 222 -32.91 5.74 -1.26
N GLN A 223 -33.48 5.83 -0.05
CA GLN A 223 -32.74 5.96 1.21
C GLN A 223 -31.74 7.13 1.26
N GLN A 224 -32.03 8.26 0.59
CA GLN A 224 -31.10 9.41 0.53
C GLN A 224 -29.71 9.02 0.01
N ASN A 225 -29.65 8.02 -0.87
CA ASN A 225 -28.42 7.57 -1.50
C ASN A 225 -28.33 8.16 -2.92
N VAL A 226 -27.35 9.03 -3.14
CA VAL A 226 -27.07 9.69 -4.42
C VAL A 226 -26.85 8.70 -5.59
N HIS A 227 -26.43 7.48 -5.29
CA HIS A 227 -26.22 6.42 -6.28
C HIS A 227 -27.48 5.61 -6.58
N ALA A 228 -28.56 5.76 -5.79
CA ALA A 228 -29.77 4.95 -5.87
C ALA A 228 -30.92 5.71 -6.53
N LEU A 229 -30.70 6.17 -7.77
CA LEU A 229 -31.71 6.84 -8.58
C LEU A 229 -32.85 5.87 -8.95
N LEU A 230 -34.08 6.25 -8.61
CA LEU A 230 -35.28 5.49 -8.95
C LEU A 230 -35.66 5.70 -10.41
N ALA A 231 -36.20 4.65 -11.04
CA ALA A 231 -36.73 4.73 -12.40
C ALA A 231 -38.12 5.37 -12.43
N GLY A 232 -38.47 6.02 -13.55
CA GLY A 232 -39.75 6.68 -13.76
C GLY A 232 -39.86 8.05 -13.10
N LYS A 233 -38.74 8.58 -12.58
CA LYS A 233 -38.69 9.90 -11.95
C LYS A 233 -38.28 10.95 -12.95
N THR A 234 -38.78 12.16 -12.74
CA THR A 234 -38.39 13.32 -13.51
C THR A 234 -37.56 14.21 -12.60
N LEU A 235 -36.35 14.54 -13.02
CA LEU A 235 -35.39 15.35 -12.28
C LEU A 235 -35.43 16.78 -12.79
N LYS A 236 -35.50 17.74 -11.88
CA LYS A 236 -35.36 19.17 -12.17
C LYS A 236 -33.96 19.67 -11.85
#